data_AF-A0A9P8MYP3-F1
#
_entry.id   AF-A0A9P8MYP3-F1
#
_cell.length_a   1.000
_cell.length_b   1.000
_cell.length_c   1.000
_cell.angle_alpha   90.00
_cell.angle_beta   90.00
_cell.angle_gamma   90.00
#
_symmetry.space_group_name_H-M   'P 1'
#
loop_
_entity.id
_entity.type
_entity.pdbx_description
1 polymer ?
#
loop_
_entity_poly.entity_id
_entity_poly.type
_entity_poly.pdbx_seq_one_letter_code
_entity_poly.pdbx_strand_id
1 'polypeptide(L)'
;MEQAFEQPDFDQVAHHFRDAADHFERCGNLPAVDGGVRLMQRMDAMMERFAALEQTVRRGFTDMAQRMDGFDRKVTVTNRNAVVRAQNSTVVRGNMDLEPLYSVLTGDRLDNFPQTLDQLERLPLPAVNDLLTHLGEEPRGRLEERRRHLKLAVGVTTRAV
;
A
#
# COMPACT_ATOMS: atom_id res chain seq x y z
N MET A 1 -6.76 27.27 -94.75
CA MET A 1 -5.52 27.49 -93.98
C MET A 1 -5.61 26.62 -92.74
N GLU A 2 -5.01 25.43 -92.79
CA GLU A 2 -4.87 24.56 -91.61
C GLU A 2 -3.84 25.21 -90.67
N GLN A 3 -4.27 25.58 -89.47
CA GLN A 3 -3.34 25.87 -88.39
C GLN A 3 -2.71 24.55 -87.96
N ALA A 4 -1.45 24.35 -88.32
CA ALA A 4 -0.65 23.27 -87.74
C ALA A 4 -0.53 23.55 -86.23
N PHE A 5 -1.22 22.75 -85.42
CA PHE A 5 -1.08 22.81 -83.97
C PHE A 5 0.34 22.36 -83.61
N GLU A 6 1.00 23.18 -82.80
CA GLU A 6 2.32 22.86 -82.25
C GLU A 6 2.20 21.55 -81.46
N GLN A 7 2.99 20.54 -81.81
CA GLN A 7 2.94 19.26 -81.11
C GLN A 7 3.60 19.40 -79.73
N PRO A 8 2.99 18.84 -78.66
CA PRO A 8 3.61 18.83 -77.34
C PRO A 8 4.94 18.07 -77.35
N ASP A 9 5.93 18.61 -76.66
CA ASP A 9 7.17 17.90 -76.36
C ASP A 9 6.96 16.98 -75.15
N PHE A 10 6.67 15.71 -75.42
CA PHE A 10 6.44 14.71 -74.37
C PHE A 10 7.68 14.41 -73.54
N ASP A 11 8.90 14.62 -74.08
CA ASP A 11 10.14 14.46 -73.33
C ASP A 11 10.30 15.58 -72.30
N GLN A 12 9.99 16.82 -72.70
CA GLN A 12 9.93 17.97 -71.81
C GLN A 12 8.86 17.80 -70.74
N VAL A 13 7.67 17.32 -71.10
CA VAL A 13 6.61 17.02 -70.14
C VAL A 13 7.06 15.95 -69.13
N ALA A 14 7.67 14.86 -69.59
CA ALA A 14 8.21 13.81 -68.71
C ALA A 14 9.34 14.31 -67.81
N HIS A 15 10.16 15.25 -68.28
CA HIS A 15 11.17 15.91 -67.46
C HIS A 15 10.53 16.74 -66.35
N HIS A 16 9.53 17.57 -66.66
CA HIS A 16 8.83 18.36 -65.65
C HIS A 16 8.09 17.51 -64.60
N PHE A 17 7.54 16.36 -64.99
CA PHE A 17 6.94 15.44 -64.02
C PHE A 17 7.99 14.82 -63.07
N ARG A 18 9.20 14.53 -63.56
CA ARG A 18 10.31 14.06 -62.71
C ARG A 18 10.78 15.15 -61.77
N ASP A 19 10.94 16.38 -62.24
CA ASP A 19 11.32 17.52 -61.38
C ASP A 19 10.27 17.75 -60.28
N ALA A 20 8.99 17.69 -60.63
CA ALA A 20 7.91 17.79 -59.65
C ALA A 20 7.97 16.66 -58.61
N ALA A 21 8.21 15.41 -59.05
CA ALA A 21 8.35 14.26 -58.15
C ALA A 21 9.53 14.45 -57.18
N ASP A 22 10.69 14.88 -57.66
CA ASP A 22 11.88 15.16 -56.85
C ASP A 22 11.60 16.25 -55.79
N HIS A 23 10.81 17.28 -56.14
CA HIS A 23 10.39 18.31 -55.20
C HIS A 23 9.40 17.80 -54.15
N PHE A 24 8.48 16.91 -54.52
CA PHE A 24 7.57 16.25 -53.58
C PHE A 24 8.30 15.35 -52.59
N GLU A 25 9.35 14.61 -53.02
CA GLU A 25 10.18 13.83 -52.11
C GLU A 25 10.88 14.72 -51.06
N ARG A 26 11.29 15.93 -51.45
CA ARG A 26 11.90 16.90 -50.53
C ARG A 26 10.91 17.50 -49.53
N CYS A 27 9.59 17.43 -49.78
CA CYS A 27 8.58 17.88 -48.82
C CYS A 27 8.63 17.08 -47.50
N GLY A 28 9.12 15.84 -47.51
CA GLY A 28 9.33 15.04 -46.30
C GLY A 28 10.35 15.64 -45.32
N ASN A 29 11.23 16.52 -45.80
CA ASN A 29 12.23 17.23 -44.98
C ASN A 29 11.73 18.59 -44.46
N LEU A 30 10.47 18.95 -44.73
CA LEU A 30 9.93 20.23 -44.26
C LEU A 30 9.78 20.20 -42.74
N PRO A 31 10.32 21.21 -42.01
CA PRO A 31 10.24 21.28 -40.55
C PRO A 31 8.81 21.20 -39.98
N ALA A 32 7.80 21.62 -40.76
CA ALA A 32 6.40 21.53 -40.38
C ALA A 32 5.89 20.08 -40.33
N VAL A 33 6.33 19.21 -41.25
CA VAL A 33 5.94 17.79 -41.30
C VAL A 33 6.68 16.99 -40.23
N ASP A 34 8.00 17.19 -40.12
CA ASP A 34 8.84 16.54 -39.10
C ASP A 34 8.49 17.00 -37.66
N GLY A 35 8.11 18.27 -37.51
CA GLY A 35 7.61 18.81 -36.24
C GLY A 35 6.31 18.14 -35.77
N GLY A 36 5.39 17.83 -36.69
CA GLY A 36 4.15 17.12 -36.38
C GLY A 36 4.38 15.68 -35.90
N VAL A 37 5.26 14.95 -36.58
CA VAL A 37 5.65 13.58 -36.18
C VAL A 37 6.30 13.58 -34.80
N ARG A 38 7.23 14.50 -34.56
CA ARG A 38 7.93 14.63 -33.27
C ARG A 38 7.00 15.05 -32.14
N LEU A 39 6.00 15.89 -32.43
CA LEU A 39 4.98 16.28 -31.46
C LEU A 39 4.10 15.08 -31.09
N MET A 40 3.63 14.30 -32.06
CA MET A 40 2.83 13.09 -31.81
C MET A 40 3.61 12.09 -30.93
N GLN A 41 4.87 11.81 -31.24
CA GLN A 41 5.72 10.94 -30.41
C GLN A 41 5.85 11.44 -28.97
N ARG A 42 5.95 12.75 -28.76
CA ARG A 42 5.99 13.34 -27.41
C ARG A 42 4.64 13.20 -26.69
N MET A 43 3.53 13.36 -27.41
CA MET A 43 2.20 13.18 -26.84
C MET A 43 1.95 11.72 -26.45
N ASP A 44 2.37 10.76 -27.29
CA ASP A 44 2.30 9.33 -26.97
C ASP A 44 3.10 9.01 -25.70
N ALA A 45 4.35 9.47 -25.63
CA ALA A 45 5.19 9.30 -24.45
C ALA A 45 4.59 9.99 -23.19
N MET A 46 3.89 11.12 -23.34
CA MET A 46 3.17 11.75 -22.23
C MET A 46 1.96 10.92 -21.80
N MET A 47 1.16 10.40 -22.74
CA MET A 47 0.01 9.55 -22.43
C MET A 47 0.44 8.28 -21.68
N GLU A 48 1.53 7.64 -22.09
CA GLU A 48 2.10 6.50 -21.38
C GLU A 48 2.52 6.87 -19.95
N ARG A 49 3.18 8.03 -19.76
CA ARG A 49 3.56 8.53 -18.44
C ARG A 49 2.35 8.84 -17.57
N PHE A 50 1.29 9.43 -18.15
CA PHE A 50 0.05 9.71 -17.42
C PHE A 50 -0.65 8.42 -16.99
N ALA A 51 -0.71 7.41 -17.86
CA ALA A 51 -1.27 6.10 -17.51
C ALA A 51 -0.48 5.44 -16.37
N ALA A 52 0.85 5.49 -16.42
CA ALA A 52 1.71 4.98 -15.35
C ALA A 52 1.53 5.75 -14.03
N LEU A 53 1.38 7.08 -14.10
CA LEU A 53 1.12 7.92 -12.93
C LEU A 53 -0.24 7.59 -12.31
N GLU A 54 -1.30 7.47 -13.12
CA GLU A 54 -2.64 7.12 -12.66
C GLU A 54 -2.65 5.77 -11.93
N GLN A 55 -1.95 4.77 -12.48
CA GLN A 55 -1.81 3.47 -11.82
C GLN A 55 -1.04 3.57 -10.49
N THR A 56 0.04 4.36 -10.45
CA THR A 56 0.84 4.57 -9.24
C THR A 56 0.03 5.27 -8.15
N VAL A 57 -0.72 6.32 -8.53
CA VAL A 57 -1.59 7.07 -7.63
C VAL A 57 -2.69 6.17 -7.08
N ARG A 58 -3.36 5.37 -7.92
CA ARG A 58 -4.37 4.40 -7.47
C ARG A 58 -3.80 3.39 -6.47
N ARG A 59 -2.63 2.82 -6.75
CA ARG A 59 -1.95 1.91 -5.82
C ARG A 59 -1.61 2.60 -4.49
N GLY A 60 -1.11 3.84 -4.55
CA GLY A 60 -0.80 4.64 -3.37
C GLY A 60 -2.03 4.90 -2.50
N PHE A 61 -3.17 5.23 -3.10
CA PHE A 61 -4.42 5.42 -2.37
C PHE A 61 -4.91 4.12 -1.72
N THR A 62 -4.83 2.98 -2.41
CA THR A 62 -5.22 1.69 -1.83
C THR A 62 -4.34 1.29 -0.64
N ASP A 63 -3.01 1.44 -0.76
CA ASP A 63 -2.08 1.16 0.35
C ASP A 63 -2.34 2.10 1.53
N MET A 64 -2.58 3.39 1.26
CA MET A 64 -2.90 4.35 2.33
C MET A 64 -4.21 4.04 3.03
N ALA A 65 -5.26 3.65 2.30
CA ALA A 65 -6.53 3.24 2.87
C ALA A 65 -6.36 2.02 3.79
N GLN A 66 -5.66 0.99 3.33
CA GLN A 66 -5.38 -0.22 4.14
C GLN A 66 -4.58 0.09 5.41
N ARG A 67 -3.60 0.99 5.33
CA ARG A 67 -2.84 1.43 6.50
C ARG A 67 -3.70 2.21 7.48
N MET A 68 -4.59 3.07 6.97
CA MET A 68 -5.50 3.86 7.79
C MET A 68 -6.51 2.96 8.52
N ASP A 69 -7.09 1.96 7.84
CA ASP A 69 -7.98 0.97 8.46
C ASP A 69 -7.24 0.14 9.53
N GLY A 70 -6.00 -0.27 9.24
CA GLY A 70 -5.15 -0.96 10.22
C GLY A 70 -4.83 -0.10 11.45
N PHE A 71 -4.60 1.20 11.25
CA PHE A 71 -4.34 2.15 12.32
C PHE A 71 -5.58 2.40 13.18
N ASP A 72 -6.73 2.67 12.57
CA ASP A 72 -8.00 2.91 13.28
C ASP A 72 -8.39 1.71 14.15
N ARG A 73 -8.24 0.50 13.60
CA ARG A 73 -8.42 -0.75 14.36
C ARG A 73 -7.48 -0.83 15.56
N LYS A 74 -6.18 -0.54 15.38
CA LYS A 74 -5.20 -0.58 16.47
C LYS A 74 -5.53 0.44 17.57
N VAL A 75 -5.99 1.63 17.20
CA VAL A 75 -6.43 2.68 18.14
C VAL A 75 -7.64 2.19 18.95
N THR A 76 -8.66 1.68 18.27
CA THR A 76 -9.88 1.15 18.90
C THR A 76 -9.56 0.03 19.88
N VAL A 77 -8.73 -0.94 19.47
CA VAL A 77 -8.32 -2.06 20.31
C VAL A 77 -7.48 -1.60 21.51
N THR A 78 -6.55 -0.67 21.30
CA THR A 78 -5.73 -0.13 22.39
C THR A 78 -6.59 0.56 23.44
N ASN A 79 -7.59 1.33 23.02
CA ASN A 79 -8.53 1.97 23.93
C ASN A 79 -9.38 0.94 24.71
N ARG A 80 -9.90 -0.09 24.02
CA ARG A 80 -10.65 -1.17 24.67
C ARG A 80 -9.80 -1.93 25.68
N ASN A 81 -8.56 -2.24 25.32
CA ASN A 81 -7.58 -2.88 26.20
C ASN A 81 -7.22 -1.99 27.40
N ALA A 82 -7.20 -0.66 27.26
CA ALA A 82 -6.97 0.24 28.40
C ALA A 82 -8.10 0.11 29.44
N VAL A 83 -9.36 0.02 29.00
CA VAL A 83 -10.51 -0.22 29.90
C VAL A 83 -10.41 -1.57 30.60
N VAL A 84 -10.12 -2.64 29.84
CA VAL A 84 -9.95 -3.99 30.37
C VAL A 84 -8.76 -4.08 31.35
N ARG A 85 -7.64 -3.44 31.03
CA ARG A 85 -6.48 -3.33 31.95
C ARG A 85 -6.85 -2.62 33.25
N ALA A 86 -7.65 -1.56 33.17
CA ALA A 86 -8.13 -0.86 34.36
C ALA A 86 -9.02 -1.78 35.22
N GLN A 87 -9.87 -2.62 34.62
CA GLN A 87 -10.65 -3.63 35.35
C GLN A 87 -9.74 -4.68 35.98
N ASN A 88 -8.83 -5.26 35.21
CA ASN A 88 -7.88 -6.27 35.70
C ASN A 88 -6.92 -5.74 36.78
N SER A 89 -6.68 -4.43 36.85
CA SER A 89 -5.86 -3.84 37.92
C SER A 89 -6.49 -3.95 39.31
N THR A 90 -7.80 -4.21 39.38
CA THR A 90 -8.51 -4.47 40.64
C THR A 90 -8.36 -5.91 41.14
N VAL A 91 -7.83 -6.81 40.30
CA VAL A 91 -7.60 -8.22 40.65
C VAL A 91 -6.39 -8.33 41.58
N VAL A 92 -6.67 -8.67 42.84
CA VAL A 92 -5.67 -8.77 43.91
C VAL A 92 -5.45 -10.19 44.42
N ARG A 93 -6.32 -11.15 44.05
CA ARG A 93 -6.24 -12.55 44.46
C ARG A 93 -6.15 -13.48 43.25
N GLY A 94 -5.44 -14.59 43.41
CA GLY A 94 -5.18 -15.58 42.37
C GLY A 94 -6.44 -16.17 41.70
N ASN A 95 -7.52 -16.29 42.46
CA ASN A 95 -8.77 -16.92 42.04
C ASN A 95 -9.82 -15.94 41.49
N MET A 96 -9.53 -14.63 41.46
CA MET A 96 -10.44 -13.65 40.86
C MET A 96 -10.36 -13.72 39.34
N ASP A 97 -11.50 -13.45 38.70
CA ASP A 97 -11.61 -13.50 37.26
C ASP A 97 -10.87 -12.33 36.61
N LEU A 98 -10.15 -12.62 35.53
CA LEU A 98 -9.55 -11.64 34.63
C LEU A 98 -10.46 -11.47 33.41
N GLU A 99 -10.70 -10.23 33.03
CA GLU A 99 -11.36 -9.94 31.77
C GLU A 99 -10.36 -10.10 30.62
N PRO A 100 -10.69 -10.91 29.59
CA PRO A 100 -9.86 -11.09 28.41
C PRO A 100 -9.60 -9.80 27.63
N LEU A 101 -8.33 -9.62 27.25
CA LEU A 101 -7.90 -8.57 26.34
C LEU A 101 -8.19 -8.93 24.88
N TYR A 102 -8.05 -7.92 24.03
CA TYR A 102 -8.22 -8.00 22.58
C TYR A 102 -6.85 -7.99 21.90
N SER A 103 -6.70 -8.74 20.82
CA SER A 103 -5.46 -8.73 20.05
C SER A 103 -5.30 -7.43 19.28
N VAL A 104 -4.16 -6.76 19.42
CA VAL A 104 -3.82 -5.60 18.57
C VAL A 104 -3.53 -6.00 17.13
N LEU A 105 -3.29 -7.29 16.86
CA LEU A 105 -2.98 -7.82 15.54
C LEU A 105 -4.23 -8.15 14.73
N THR A 106 -5.25 -8.75 15.36
CA THR A 106 -6.50 -9.15 14.68
C THR A 106 -7.68 -8.24 15.04
N GLY A 107 -7.70 -7.68 16.24
CA GLY A 107 -8.83 -6.90 16.78
C GLY A 107 -9.83 -7.74 17.57
N ASP A 108 -9.68 -9.06 17.54
CA ASP A 108 -10.60 -9.99 18.20
C ASP A 108 -10.28 -10.17 19.67
N ARG A 109 -11.28 -10.63 20.43
CA ARG A 109 -11.09 -11.06 21.82
C ARG A 109 -10.15 -12.27 21.83
N LEU A 110 -9.24 -12.32 22.80
CA LEU A 110 -8.38 -13.48 22.99
C LEU A 110 -9.18 -14.60 23.67
N ASP A 111 -9.63 -15.59 22.89
CA ASP A 111 -10.44 -16.71 23.41
C ASP A 111 -9.64 -17.63 24.36
N ASN A 112 -8.34 -17.80 24.11
CA ASN A 112 -7.44 -18.60 24.94
C ASN A 112 -6.80 -17.81 26.09
N PHE A 113 -7.47 -16.74 26.53
CA PHE A 113 -6.97 -15.91 27.62
C PHE A 113 -7.21 -16.59 28.98
N PRO A 114 -6.23 -16.53 29.92
CA PRO A 114 -6.40 -17.12 31.24
C PRO A 114 -7.59 -16.48 31.99
N GLN A 115 -8.47 -17.30 32.54
CA GLN A 115 -9.66 -16.82 33.26
C GLN A 115 -9.31 -16.21 34.62
N THR A 116 -8.19 -16.62 35.23
CA THR A 116 -7.77 -16.12 36.55
C THR A 116 -6.28 -15.82 36.60
N LEU A 117 -5.85 -15.07 37.62
CA LEU A 117 -4.44 -14.77 37.84
C LEU A 117 -3.62 -16.04 38.09
N ASP A 118 -4.14 -17.03 38.81
CA ASP A 118 -3.47 -18.32 39.02
C ASP A 118 -3.27 -19.09 37.71
N GLN A 119 -4.26 -19.05 36.81
CA GLN A 119 -4.13 -19.66 35.49
C GLN A 119 -3.05 -18.95 34.66
N LEU A 120 -3.03 -17.61 34.70
CA LEU A 120 -2.01 -16.80 34.03
C LEU A 120 -0.60 -17.18 34.53
N GLU A 121 -0.44 -17.39 35.84
CA GLU A 121 0.85 -17.76 36.42
C GLU A 121 1.31 -19.17 36.05
N ARG A 122 0.38 -20.06 35.71
CA ARG A 122 0.67 -21.44 35.27
C ARG A 122 0.82 -21.59 33.76
N LEU A 123 0.68 -20.51 32.99
CA LEU A 123 0.79 -20.58 31.54
C LEU A 123 2.17 -21.09 31.10
N PRO A 124 2.21 -21.99 30.11
CA PRO A 124 3.45 -22.47 29.52
C PRO A 124 4.09 -21.36 28.65
N LEU A 125 5.41 -21.42 28.47
CA LEU A 125 6.17 -20.41 27.74
C LEU A 125 5.61 -20.07 26.34
N PRO A 126 5.16 -21.03 25.50
CA PRO A 126 4.57 -20.71 24.21
C PRO A 126 3.33 -19.81 24.35
N ALA A 127 2.41 -20.16 25.24
CA ALA A 127 1.19 -19.38 25.48
C ALA A 127 1.48 -17.98 26.00
N VAL A 128 2.49 -17.82 26.87
CA VAL A 128 2.92 -16.49 27.35
C VAL A 128 3.44 -15.63 26.19
N ASN A 129 4.24 -16.21 25.30
CA ASN A 129 4.79 -15.49 24.15
C ASN A 129 3.68 -15.09 23.18
N ASP A 130 2.78 -16.03 22.87
CA ASP A 130 1.67 -15.79 21.95
C ASP A 130 0.79 -14.64 22.47
N LEU A 131 0.43 -14.67 23.76
CA LEU A 131 -0.34 -13.58 24.38
C LEU A 131 0.42 -12.24 24.32
N LEU A 132 1.70 -12.20 24.68
CA LEU A 132 2.50 -10.97 24.57
C LEU A 132 2.51 -10.42 23.14
N THR A 133 2.74 -11.29 22.14
CA THR A 133 2.73 -10.91 20.73
C THR A 133 1.36 -10.38 20.29
N HIS A 134 0.27 -11.03 20.69
CA HIS A 134 -1.07 -10.54 20.42
C HIS A 134 -1.41 -9.21 21.10
N LEU A 135 -0.74 -8.88 22.21
CA LEU A 135 -0.85 -7.59 22.89
C LEU A 135 0.09 -6.51 22.31
N GLY A 136 0.91 -6.86 21.30
CA GLY A 136 1.86 -5.96 20.67
C GLY A 136 3.18 -5.82 21.44
N GLU A 137 3.40 -6.68 22.42
CA GLU A 137 4.61 -6.73 23.24
C GLU A 137 5.62 -7.72 22.68
N GLU A 138 6.91 -7.39 22.78
CA GLU A 138 7.96 -8.30 22.35
C GLU A 138 8.34 -9.27 23.49
N PRO A 139 8.26 -10.60 23.29
CA PRO A 139 8.63 -11.58 24.32
C PRO A 139 10.15 -11.58 24.55
N ARG A 140 10.64 -10.81 25.52
CA ARG A 140 12.06 -10.72 25.89
C ARG A 140 12.34 -11.34 27.26
N GLY A 141 13.54 -11.90 27.42
CA GLY A 141 13.99 -12.47 28.70
C GLY A 141 13.53 -13.90 28.96
N ARG A 142 13.72 -14.38 30.19
CA ARG A 142 13.35 -15.72 30.67
C ARG A 142 11.84 -15.81 30.97
N LEU A 143 11.32 -17.03 31.14
CA LEU A 143 9.89 -17.28 31.38
C LEU A 143 9.30 -16.43 32.51
N GLU A 144 9.97 -16.34 33.66
CA GLU A 144 9.49 -15.53 34.79
C GLU A 144 9.41 -14.04 34.47
N GLU A 145 10.38 -13.52 33.70
CA GLU A 145 10.40 -12.12 33.28
C GLU A 145 9.27 -11.84 32.29
N ARG A 146 9.04 -12.75 31.34
CA ARG A 146 7.93 -12.66 30.37
C ARG A 146 6.58 -12.78 31.05
N ARG A 147 6.44 -13.65 32.06
CA ARG A 147 5.21 -13.78 32.84
C ARG A 147 4.94 -12.53 33.66
N ARG A 148 5.98 -11.95 34.30
CA ARG A 148 5.85 -10.65 34.97
C ARG A 148 5.46 -9.55 33.98
N HIS A 149 6.06 -9.55 32.79
CA HIS A 149 5.71 -8.61 31.73
C HIS A 149 4.26 -8.78 31.29
N LEU A 150 3.79 -10.03 31.11
CA LEU A 150 2.40 -10.33 30.77
C LEU A 150 1.45 -9.85 31.87
N LYS A 151 1.77 -10.05 33.15
CA LYS A 151 0.95 -9.51 34.26
C LYS A 151 0.78 -7.99 34.17
N LEU A 152 1.86 -7.27 33.90
CA LEU A 152 1.81 -5.81 33.71
C LEU A 152 1.00 -5.43 32.46
N ALA A 153 1.21 -6.13 31.34
CA ALA A 153 0.48 -5.90 30.09
C ALA A 153 -1.03 -6.20 30.21
N VAL A 154 -1.40 -7.11 31.12
CA VAL A 154 -2.80 -7.42 31.47
C VAL A 154 -3.42 -6.38 32.40
N GLY A 155 -2.58 -5.57 33.07
CA GLY A 155 -3.01 -4.54 34.02
C GLY A 155 -2.94 -4.98 35.48
N VAL A 156 -2.49 -6.21 35.77
CA VAL A 156 -2.37 -6.71 37.14
C VAL A 156 -1.16 -6.08 37.82
N THR A 157 -1.43 -5.10 38.69
CA THR A 157 -0.44 -4.57 39.61
C THR A 157 -0.48 -5.40 40.88
N THR A 158 0.51 -6.26 41.11
CA THR A 158 0.64 -6.96 42.39
C THR A 158 0.82 -5.91 43.50
N ARG A 159 -0.27 -5.58 44.20
CA ARG A 159 -0.19 -4.87 45.47
C ARG A 159 0.34 -5.88 46.48
N ALA A 160 1.58 -5.69 46.91
CA ALA A 160 2.03 -6.32 48.14
C ALA A 160 1.06 -5.86 49.25
N VAL A 161 0.29 -6.79 49.80
CA VAL A 161 -0.46 -6.59 51.04
C VAL A 161 0.45 -7.02 52.17
#